data_AF-A0AAU9W6E7-F1
#
_entry.id   AF-A0AAU9W6E7-F1
#
_cell.length_a   1.000
_cell.length_b   1.000
_cell.length_c   1.000
_cell.angle_alpha   90.00
_cell.angle_beta   90.00
_cell.angle_gamma   90.00
#
_symmetry.space_group_name_H-M   'P 1'
#
loop_
_entity.id
_entity.type
_entity.pdbx_description
1 polymer ?
#
loop_
_entity_poly.entity_id
_entity_poly.type
_entity_poly.pdbx_seq_one_letter_code
_entity_poly.pdbx_strand_id
1 'polypeptide(L)'
;MVVGAFPLFKLASLAVKQISKPIANSLKTTAKQSDFFRKYVCIWPGQGYHWLETKVKMKLMGLAGPEKVPLLSEQKAVDVGAELLGESLVFGVAAALLFLEYRRGQKKEEAKEQKQNEKLFELHSQVKELELLVETNAAQVRELTRLVHSKDS
;
A
#
# COMPACT_ATOMS: atom_id res chain seq x y z
N MET A 1 21.14 -11.71 7.60
CA MET A 1 20.50 -11.67 8.95
C MET A 1 19.31 -10.72 8.89
N VAL A 2 18.07 -11.24 8.75
CA VAL A 2 16.84 -10.44 8.81
C VAL A 2 16.22 -10.66 10.18
N VAL A 3 16.79 -10.02 11.21
CA VAL A 3 16.31 -10.14 12.61
C VAL A 3 15.45 -8.92 13.03
N GLY A 4 15.19 -7.98 12.11
CA GLY A 4 14.36 -6.79 12.39
C GLY A 4 12.83 -6.98 12.25
N ALA A 5 12.36 -8.03 11.59
CA ALA A 5 10.93 -8.20 11.28
C ALA A 5 10.11 -8.78 12.44
N PHE A 6 10.72 -9.63 13.28
CA PHE A 6 10.02 -10.36 14.34
C PHE A 6 9.54 -9.46 15.51
N PRO A 7 10.31 -8.45 15.97
CA PRO A 7 9.85 -7.53 17.01
C PRO A 7 8.73 -6.61 16.51
N LEU A 8 8.86 -6.06 15.30
CA LEU A 8 7.90 -5.10 14.76
C LEU A 8 6.53 -5.74 14.48
N PHE A 9 6.53 -6.93 13.88
CA PHE A 9 5.29 -7.68 13.62
C PHE A 9 4.60 -8.10 14.93
N LYS A 10 5.37 -8.53 15.93
CA LYS A 10 4.81 -8.92 17.23
C LYS A 10 4.24 -7.71 17.97
N LEU A 11 4.89 -6.56 17.89
CA LEU A 11 4.39 -5.31 18.47
C LEU A 11 3.14 -4.80 17.73
N ALA A 12 3.12 -4.83 16.40
CA ALA A 12 1.95 -4.44 15.61
C ALA A 12 0.75 -5.34 15.92
N SER A 13 0.94 -6.66 15.96
CA SER A 13 -0.14 -7.60 16.31
C SER A 13 -0.61 -7.46 17.76
N LEU A 14 0.27 -7.09 18.70
CA LEU A 14 -0.14 -6.76 20.07
C LEU A 14 -0.95 -5.47 20.13
N ALA A 15 -0.50 -4.42 19.44
CA ALA A 15 -1.16 -3.13 19.39
C ALA A 15 -2.56 -3.24 18.79
N VAL A 16 -2.71 -4.01 17.70
CA VAL A 16 -4.02 -4.34 17.12
C VAL A 16 -4.89 -5.00 18.19
N LYS A 17 -4.41 -6.03 18.90
CA LYS A 17 -5.20 -6.68 19.95
C LYS A 17 -5.58 -5.75 21.10
N GLN A 18 -4.71 -4.82 21.49
CA GLN A 18 -4.98 -3.86 22.57
C GLN A 18 -6.00 -2.81 22.17
N ILE A 19 -6.06 -2.41 20.90
CA ILE A 19 -7.03 -1.43 20.38
C ILE A 19 -8.35 -2.12 20.00
N SER A 20 -8.31 -3.32 19.41
CA SER A 20 -9.49 -4.06 19.00
C SER A 20 -10.34 -4.50 20.19
N LYS A 21 -9.73 -4.88 21.33
CA LYS A 21 -10.48 -5.31 22.53
C LYS A 21 -11.43 -4.25 23.13
N PRO A 22 -11.01 -3.02 23.44
CA PRO A 22 -11.91 -1.99 23.96
C PRO A 22 -13.00 -1.62 22.95
N ILE A 23 -12.66 -1.62 21.66
CA ILE A 23 -13.65 -1.41 20.58
C ILE A 23 -14.68 -2.55 20.59
N ALA A 24 -14.24 -3.81 20.54
CA ALA A 24 -15.11 -4.97 20.58
C ALA A 24 -16.00 -4.97 21.83
N ASN A 25 -15.47 -4.64 23.01
CA ASN A 25 -16.25 -4.52 24.24
C ASN A 25 -17.33 -3.42 24.15
N SER A 26 -17.01 -2.30 23.51
CA SER A 26 -17.97 -1.21 23.26
C SER A 26 -19.03 -1.61 22.22
N LEU A 27 -18.67 -2.40 21.22
CA LEU A 27 -19.66 -2.98 20.29
C LEU A 27 -20.56 -4.01 20.98
N LYS A 28 -20.01 -4.82 21.89
CA LYS A 28 -20.79 -5.79 22.69
C LYS A 28 -21.80 -5.08 23.61
N THR A 29 -21.43 -3.96 24.23
CA THR A 29 -22.40 -3.16 25.01
C THR A 29 -23.48 -2.54 24.12
N THR A 30 -23.11 -2.05 22.94
CA THR A 30 -24.05 -1.52 21.94
C THR A 30 -25.02 -2.60 21.44
N ALA A 31 -24.54 -3.83 21.23
CA ALA A 31 -25.36 -4.97 20.85
C ALA A 31 -26.36 -5.41 21.95
N LYS A 32 -26.11 -5.07 23.21
CA LYS A 32 -27.09 -5.28 24.30
C LYS A 32 -28.18 -4.21 24.32
N GLN A 33 -27.87 -3.01 23.82
CA GLN A 33 -28.80 -1.88 23.81
C GLN A 33 -29.70 -1.86 22.57
N SER A 34 -29.25 -2.41 21.45
CA SER A 34 -30.00 -2.43 20.19
C SER A 34 -30.11 -3.83 19.60
N ASP A 35 -31.34 -4.31 19.46
CA ASP A 35 -31.66 -5.58 18.80
C ASP A 35 -31.30 -5.55 17.30
N PHE A 36 -31.43 -4.39 16.66
CA PHE A 36 -31.02 -4.20 15.26
C PHE A 36 -29.51 -4.41 15.11
N PHE A 37 -28.72 -3.73 15.94
CA PHE A 37 -27.27 -3.88 15.93
C PHE A 37 -26.86 -5.32 16.26
N ARG A 38 -27.51 -5.93 17.27
CA ARG A 38 -27.28 -7.33 17.62
C ARG A 38 -27.46 -8.26 16.44
N LYS A 39 -28.60 -8.18 15.76
CA LYS A 39 -29.00 -9.15 14.71
C LYS A 39 -28.26 -8.92 13.39
N TYR A 40 -28.20 -7.68 12.92
CA TYR A 40 -27.67 -7.36 11.59
C TYR A 40 -26.17 -7.09 11.58
N VAL A 41 -25.64 -6.48 12.64
CA VAL A 41 -24.24 -6.04 12.68
C VAL A 41 -23.34 -7.06 13.37
N CYS A 42 -23.78 -7.72 14.44
CA CYS A 42 -22.95 -8.71 15.13
C CYS A 42 -23.27 -10.17 14.74
N ILE A 43 -24.53 -10.61 14.85
CA ILE A 43 -24.89 -12.02 14.66
C ILE A 43 -24.68 -12.45 13.21
N TRP A 44 -25.16 -11.69 12.22
CA TRP A 44 -25.04 -12.10 10.82
C TRP A 44 -23.57 -12.27 10.38
N PRO A 45 -22.65 -11.33 10.64
CA PRO A 45 -21.23 -11.54 10.38
C PRO A 45 -20.60 -12.66 11.22
N GLY A 46 -20.97 -12.79 12.51
CA GLY A 46 -20.45 -13.85 13.38
C GLY A 46 -20.81 -15.26 12.90
N GLN A 47 -22.04 -15.46 12.44
CA GLN A 47 -22.49 -16.73 11.85
C GLN A 47 -21.81 -16.99 10.49
N GLY A 48 -21.66 -15.94 9.67
CA GLY A 48 -20.95 -16.02 8.39
C GLY A 48 -19.48 -16.42 8.56
N TYR A 49 -18.80 -15.84 9.55
CA TYR A 49 -17.42 -16.18 9.91
C TYR A 49 -17.30 -17.66 10.26
N HIS A 50 -18.17 -18.17 11.13
CA HIS A 50 -18.12 -19.58 11.53
C HIS A 50 -18.41 -20.56 10.40
N TRP A 51 -19.35 -20.21 9.53
CA TRP A 51 -19.63 -20.99 8.33
C TRP A 51 -18.41 -21.06 7.41
N LEU A 52 -17.76 -19.91 7.18
CA LEU A 52 -16.55 -19.83 6.36
C LEU A 52 -15.41 -20.61 7.00
N GLU A 53 -15.16 -20.39 8.28
CA GLU A 53 -14.14 -21.08 9.07
C GLU A 53 -14.31 -22.60 8.97
N THR A 54 -15.52 -23.10 9.19
CA THR A 54 -15.82 -24.54 9.14
C THR A 54 -15.60 -25.11 7.73
N LYS A 55 -16.06 -24.42 6.68
CA LYS A 55 -15.87 -24.88 5.30
C LYS A 55 -14.41 -24.86 4.86
N VAL A 56 -13.69 -23.79 5.16
CA VAL A 56 -12.27 -23.65 4.84
C VAL A 56 -11.47 -24.71 5.58
N LYS A 57 -11.72 -24.91 6.88
CA LYS A 57 -11.06 -25.94 7.68
C LYS A 57 -11.27 -27.34 7.09
N MET A 58 -12.49 -27.70 6.74
CA MET A 58 -12.79 -29.00 6.13
C MET A 58 -12.12 -29.17 4.76
N LYS A 59 -12.16 -28.14 3.91
CA LYS A 59 -11.50 -28.15 2.59
C LYS A 59 -9.98 -28.30 2.71
N LEU A 60 -9.36 -27.61 3.66
CA LEU A 60 -7.91 -27.72 3.91
C LEU A 60 -7.51 -29.10 4.43
N MET A 61 -8.37 -29.74 5.23
CA MET A 61 -8.16 -31.12 5.71
C MET A 61 -8.54 -32.19 4.67
N GLY A 62 -8.97 -31.80 3.45
CA GLY A 62 -9.37 -32.73 2.40
C GLY A 62 -10.66 -33.51 2.70
N LEU A 63 -11.43 -33.10 3.70
CA LEU A 63 -12.67 -33.76 4.12
C LEU A 63 -13.87 -33.13 3.42
N ALA A 64 -14.88 -33.94 3.11
CA ALA A 64 -16.19 -33.42 2.70
C ALA A 64 -16.76 -32.59 3.86
N GLY A 65 -17.04 -31.31 3.61
CA GLY A 65 -17.62 -30.43 4.62
C GLY A 65 -19.01 -30.88 5.04
N PRO A 66 -19.47 -30.50 6.25
CA PRO A 66 -20.81 -30.87 6.72
C PRO A 66 -21.89 -30.25 5.83
N GLU A 67 -22.99 -30.99 5.62
CA GLU A 67 -24.14 -30.56 4.80
C GLU A 67 -24.79 -29.27 5.35
N LYS A 68 -24.83 -29.14 6.69
CA LYS A 68 -25.24 -27.91 7.40
C LYS A 68 -24.25 -27.63 8.52
N VAL A 69 -23.67 -26.43 8.53
CA VAL A 69 -22.85 -25.95 9.65
C VAL A 69 -23.80 -25.59 10.80
N PRO A 70 -23.59 -26.10 12.02
CA PRO A 70 -24.42 -25.73 13.17
C PRO A 70 -24.29 -24.24 13.45
N LEU A 71 -25.42 -23.58 13.77
CA LEU A 71 -25.39 -22.17 14.15
C LEU A 71 -24.77 -22.01 15.53
N LEU A 72 -24.03 -20.91 15.74
CA LEU A 72 -23.61 -20.52 17.09
C LEU A 72 -24.80 -20.08 17.92
N SER A 73 -24.66 -20.21 19.25
CA SER A 73 -25.53 -19.51 20.18
C SER A 73 -25.45 -18.01 19.94
N GLU A 74 -26.58 -17.30 20.13
CA GLU A 74 -26.65 -15.86 19.84
C GLU A 74 -25.56 -15.06 20.56
N GLN A 75 -25.28 -15.39 21.81
CA GLN A 75 -24.24 -14.71 22.59
C GLN A 75 -22.85 -14.89 21.97
N LYS A 76 -22.49 -16.12 21.55
CA LYS A 76 -21.20 -16.39 20.91
C LYS A 76 -21.12 -15.73 19.52
N ALA A 77 -22.21 -15.71 18.77
CA ALA A 77 -22.25 -15.02 17.48
C ALA A 77 -22.06 -13.50 17.65
N VAL A 78 -22.63 -12.91 18.70
CA VAL A 78 -22.40 -11.50 19.03
C VAL A 78 -20.95 -11.25 19.40
N ASP A 79 -20.35 -12.11 20.22
CA ASP A 79 -18.96 -11.98 20.64
C ASP A 79 -18.00 -12.00 19.45
N VAL A 80 -18.13 -13.01 18.59
CA VAL A 80 -17.32 -13.17 17.37
C VAL A 80 -17.55 -12.00 16.41
N GLY A 81 -18.81 -11.60 16.19
CA GLY A 81 -19.13 -10.47 15.31
C GLY A 81 -18.54 -9.15 15.81
N ALA A 82 -18.62 -8.88 17.11
CA ALA A 82 -18.06 -7.67 17.70
C ALA A 82 -16.52 -7.64 17.65
N GLU A 83 -15.86 -8.78 17.85
CA GLU A 83 -14.41 -8.90 17.68
C GLU A 83 -13.98 -8.67 16.24
N LEU A 84 -14.68 -9.30 15.28
CA LEU A 84 -14.42 -9.14 13.86
C LEU A 84 -14.56 -7.68 13.40
N LEU A 85 -15.60 -6.99 13.87
CA LEU A 85 -15.80 -5.57 13.57
C LEU A 85 -14.73 -4.68 14.19
N GLY A 86 -14.31 -4.96 15.42
CA GLY A 86 -13.22 -4.22 16.06
C GLY A 86 -11.92 -4.34 15.29
N GLU A 87 -11.56 -5.56 14.87
CA GLU A 87 -10.39 -5.79 14.03
C GLU A 87 -10.53 -5.15 12.65
N SER A 88 -11.70 -5.27 12.00
CA SER A 88 -11.96 -4.69 10.68
C SER A 88 -11.83 -3.17 10.68
N LEU A 89 -12.24 -2.49 11.76
CA LEU A 89 -12.06 -1.04 11.90
C LEU A 89 -10.59 -0.65 11.99
N VAL A 90 -9.81 -1.35 12.82
CA VAL A 90 -8.37 -1.09 12.98
C VAL A 90 -7.63 -1.32 11.66
N PHE A 91 -7.88 -2.46 11.01
CA PHE A 91 -7.29 -2.77 9.70
C PHE A 91 -7.76 -1.82 8.61
N GLY A 92 -9.03 -1.41 8.61
CA GLY A 92 -9.58 -0.46 7.66
C GLY A 92 -8.91 0.90 7.74
N VAL A 93 -8.69 1.43 8.94
CA VAL A 93 -7.95 2.68 9.16
C VAL A 93 -6.50 2.53 8.70
N ALA A 94 -5.83 1.45 9.06
CA ALA A 94 -4.44 1.21 8.64
C ALA A 94 -4.31 1.10 7.11
N ALA A 95 -5.20 0.34 6.45
CA ALA A 95 -5.23 0.19 5.00
C ALA A 95 -5.53 1.52 4.31
N ALA A 96 -6.45 2.33 4.85
CA ALA A 96 -6.75 3.66 4.32
C ALA A 96 -5.54 4.59 4.41
N LEU A 97 -4.83 4.60 5.54
CA LEU A 97 -3.61 5.39 5.72
C LEU A 97 -2.52 4.98 4.72
N LEU A 98 -2.26 3.67 4.59
CA LEU A 98 -1.30 3.15 3.62
C LEU A 98 -1.67 3.51 2.18
N PHE A 99 -2.95 3.40 1.83
CA PHE A 99 -3.44 3.76 0.50
C PHE A 99 -3.26 5.25 0.22
N LEU A 100 -3.55 6.11 1.21
CA LEU A 100 -3.34 7.55 1.09
C LEU A 100 -1.85 7.89 0.96
N GLU A 101 -0.98 7.25 1.73
CA GLU A 101 0.46 7.44 1.62
C GLU A 101 0.98 6.98 0.25
N TYR A 102 0.54 5.82 -0.22
CA TYR A 102 0.86 5.31 -1.56
C TYR A 102 0.46 6.31 -2.65
N ARG A 103 -0.78 6.82 -2.62
CA ARG A 103 -1.24 7.84 -3.59
C ARG A 103 -0.46 9.15 -3.49
N ARG A 104 -0.05 9.56 -2.29
CA ARG A 104 0.79 10.74 -2.08
C ARG A 104 2.22 10.52 -2.57
N GLY A 105 2.74 9.30 -2.43
CA GLY A 105 4.05 8.88 -2.93
C GLY A 105 4.11 8.95 -4.45
N GLN A 106 3.13 8.35 -5.12
CA GLN A 106 3.03 8.36 -6.59
C GLN A 106 3.11 9.77 -7.18
N LYS A 107 2.32 10.73 -6.65
CA LYS A 107 2.36 12.12 -7.11
C LYS A 107 3.74 12.80 -6.94
N LYS A 108 4.48 12.44 -5.88
CA LYS A 108 5.83 12.98 -5.66
C LYS A 108 6.83 12.37 -6.63
N GLU A 109 6.67 11.08 -6.92
CA GLU A 109 7.52 10.36 -7.86
C GLU A 109 7.32 10.88 -9.29
N GLU A 110 6.07 11.03 -9.74
CA GLU A 110 5.72 11.66 -11.02
C GLU A 110 6.35 13.07 -11.17
N ALA A 111 6.23 13.92 -10.16
CA ALA A 111 6.83 15.25 -10.18
C ALA A 111 8.38 15.22 -10.20
N LYS A 112 8.98 14.18 -9.59
CA LYS A 112 10.44 13.99 -9.60
C LYS A 112 10.91 13.45 -10.94
N GLU A 113 10.15 12.59 -11.60
CA GLU A 113 10.42 12.10 -12.95
C GLU A 113 10.33 13.22 -13.98
N GLN A 114 9.30 14.08 -13.90
CA GLN A 114 9.17 15.25 -14.78
C GLN A 114 10.40 16.16 -14.68
N LYS A 115 10.83 16.50 -13.46
CA LYS A 115 12.05 17.31 -13.25
C LYS A 115 13.32 16.63 -13.75
N GLN A 116 13.39 15.30 -13.71
CA GLN A 116 14.54 14.56 -14.27
C GLN A 116 14.54 14.63 -15.80
N ASN A 117 13.38 14.48 -16.44
CA ASN A 117 13.24 14.59 -17.88
C ASN A 117 13.57 16.00 -18.39
N GLU A 118 13.12 17.04 -17.68
CA GLU A 118 13.48 18.43 -17.99
C GLU A 118 15.00 18.64 -17.95
N LYS A 119 15.67 18.14 -16.91
CA LYS A 119 17.15 18.21 -16.80
C LYS A 119 17.86 17.44 -17.91
N LEU A 120 17.34 16.27 -18.30
CA LEU A 120 17.89 15.50 -19.41
C LEU A 120 17.78 16.29 -20.71
N PHE A 121 16.62 16.90 -20.98
CA PHE A 121 16.40 17.72 -22.16
C PHE A 121 17.33 18.94 -22.19
N GLU A 122 17.52 19.59 -21.04
CA GLU A 122 18.45 20.72 -20.89
C GLU A 122 19.90 20.29 -21.17
N LEU A 123 20.36 19.20 -20.57
CA LEU A 123 21.71 18.66 -20.82
C LEU A 123 21.93 18.29 -22.28
N HIS A 124 20.95 17.64 -22.93
CA HIS A 124 21.01 17.33 -24.36
C HIS A 124 21.14 18.61 -25.21
N SER A 125 20.44 19.67 -24.84
CA SER A 125 20.50 20.95 -25.55
C SER A 125 21.87 21.61 -25.38
N GLN A 126 22.42 21.62 -24.16
CA GLN A 126 23.76 22.16 -23.88
C GLN A 126 24.86 21.39 -24.62
N VAL A 127 24.77 20.06 -24.68
CA VAL A 127 25.73 19.23 -25.44
C VAL A 127 25.69 19.57 -26.92
N LYS A 128 24.49 19.73 -27.50
CA LYS A 128 24.31 20.08 -28.91
C LYS A 128 24.85 21.48 -29.24
N GLU A 129 24.63 22.44 -28.34
CA GLU A 129 25.20 23.78 -28.49
C GLU A 129 26.73 23.76 -28.43
N LEU A 130 27.29 23.00 -27.49
CA LEU A 130 28.73 22.84 -27.36
C LEU A 130 29.34 22.17 -28.61
N GLU A 131 28.67 21.17 -29.17
CA GLU A 131 29.07 20.50 -30.42
C GLU A 131 29.14 21.50 -31.58
N LEU A 132 28.11 22.34 -31.76
CA LEU A 132 28.09 23.36 -32.81
C LEU A 132 29.19 24.42 -32.62
N LEU A 133 29.49 24.77 -31.37
CA LEU A 133 30.55 25.72 -31.03
C LEU A 133 31.94 25.13 -31.35
N VAL A 134 32.14 23.84 -31.07
CA VAL A 134 33.36 23.09 -31.44
C VAL A 134 33.52 23.03 -32.96
N GLU A 135 32.46 22.72 -33.70
CA GLU A 135 32.48 22.69 -35.17
C GLU A 135 32.84 24.06 -35.77
N THR A 136 32.25 25.12 -35.23
CA THR A 136 32.52 26.51 -35.65
C THR A 136 33.97 26.89 -35.40
N ASN A 137 34.49 26.61 -34.21
CA ASN A 137 35.90 26.86 -33.88
C ASN A 137 36.83 26.07 -34.81
N ALA A 138 36.51 24.80 -35.12
CA ALA A 138 37.30 23.99 -36.04
C ALA A 138 37.28 24.53 -37.49
N ALA A 139 36.17 25.14 -37.93
CA ALA A 139 36.11 25.83 -39.22
C ALA A 139 37.01 27.08 -39.23
N GLN A 140 36.94 27.91 -38.19
CA GLN A 140 37.78 29.12 -38.06
C GLN A 140 39.28 28.80 -38.04
N VAL A 141 39.70 27.75 -37.32
CA VAL A 141 41.11 27.31 -37.29
C VAL A 141 41.60 26.89 -38.69
N ARG A 142 40.76 26.15 -39.44
CA ARG A 142 41.08 25.74 -40.82
C ARG A 142 41.22 26.93 -41.76
N GLU A 143 40.37 27.93 -41.61
CA GLU A 143 40.45 29.17 -42.38
C GLU A 143 41.73 29.96 -42.06
N LEU A 144 42.05 30.15 -40.79
CA LEU A 144 43.29 30.81 -40.36
C LEU A 144 44.53 30.08 -40.88
N THR A 145 44.53 28.73 -40.84
CA THR A 145 45.64 27.93 -41.35
C THR A 145 45.84 28.13 -42.86
N ARG A 146 44.74 28.23 -43.64
CA ARG A 146 44.79 28.56 -45.07
C ARG A 146 45.36 29.95 -45.32
N LEU A 147 44.92 30.94 -44.56
CA LEU A 147 45.39 32.33 -44.71
C LEU A 147 46.90 32.45 -44.42
N VAL A 148 47.40 31.78 -43.38
CA VAL A 148 48.84 31.73 -43.08
C VAL A 148 49.62 31.13 -44.25
N HIS A 149 49.21 29.95 -44.75
CA HIS A 149 49.88 29.31 -45.90
C HIS A 149 49.86 30.18 -47.18
N SER A 150 48.78 30.92 -47.43
CA SER A 150 48.69 31.82 -48.59
C SER A 150 49.57 33.05 -48.50
N LYS A 151 50.04 33.43 -47.31
CA LYS A 151 50.87 34.61 -47.07
C LYS A 151 52.37 34.29 -47.11
N ASP A 152 52.72 33.01 -46.93
CA ASP A 152 54.09 32.48 -46.97
C ASP A 152 54.50 31.95 -48.37
N SER A 153 53.58 31.92 -49.35
CA SER A 153 53.85 31.64 -50.78
C SER A 153 53.94 32.91 -51.60
#